data_AF-A0A7C7R1A7-F1
#
_entry.id   AF-A0A7C7R1A7-F1
#
_cell.length_a   1.000
_cell.length_b   1.000
_cell.length_c   1.000
_cell.angle_alpha   90.00
_cell.angle_beta   90.00
_cell.angle_gamma   90.00
#
_symmetry.space_group_name_H-M   'P 1'
#
loop_
_entity.id
_entity.type
_entity.pdbx_description
1 polymer ?
#
loop_
_entity_poly.entity_id
_entity_poly.type
_entity_poly.pdbx_seq_one_letter_code
_entity_poly.pdbx_strand_id
1 'polypeptide(L)'
;MEIRRRDTSEEVWRVQAAAWRPMSGAERVAIACELSDNPRRVAAEGVPDRHPEHTEEQVQLAVIRPTIGEELFRQAYPNCDVGS
;
A
#
# COMPACT_ATOMS: atom_id res chain seq x y z
N MET A 1 12.10 -19.83 11.02
CA MET A 1 13.26 -20.00 10.13
C MET A 1 13.49 -18.67 9.43
N GLU A 2 14.55 -17.96 9.79
CA GLU A 2 14.92 -16.66 9.20
C GLU A 2 15.66 -16.91 7.89
N ILE A 3 15.13 -16.44 6.75
CA ILE A 3 15.71 -16.66 5.42
C ILE A 3 16.35 -15.35 4.94
N ARG A 4 17.69 -15.30 4.91
CA ARG A 4 18.41 -14.21 4.25
C ARG A 4 18.16 -14.28 2.74
N ARG A 5 17.63 -13.19 2.16
CA ARG A 5 17.51 -13.05 0.69
C ARG A 5 18.90 -13.03 0.05
N ARG A 6 19.05 -13.68 -1.11
CA ARG A 6 20.35 -13.83 -1.80
C ARG A 6 20.98 -12.48 -2.15
N ASP A 7 20.15 -11.48 -2.46
CA ASP A 7 20.55 -10.13 -2.88
C ASP A 7 20.77 -9.16 -1.71
N THR A 8 20.76 -9.64 -0.46
CA THR A 8 20.99 -8.83 0.73
C THR A 8 22.30 -9.27 1.38
N SER A 9 23.26 -8.36 1.55
CA SER A 9 24.52 -8.66 2.24
C SER A 9 24.26 -9.13 3.67
N GLU A 10 25.18 -9.91 4.24
CA GLU A 10 25.03 -10.40 5.61
C GLU A 10 24.97 -9.26 6.63
N GLU A 11 25.71 -8.18 6.41
CA GLU A 11 25.66 -6.98 7.24
C GLU A 11 24.27 -6.33 7.23
N VAL A 12 23.72 -6.08 6.04
CA VAL A 12 22.38 -5.46 5.90
C VAL A 12 21.31 -6.36 6.51
N TRP A 13 21.41 -7.67 6.30
CA TRP A 13 20.51 -8.64 6.93
C TRP A 13 20.58 -8.60 8.46
N ARG A 14 21.79 -8.54 9.05
CA ARG A 14 21.97 -8.46 10.50
C ARG A 14 21.36 -7.21 11.09
N VAL A 15 21.54 -6.05 10.43
CA VAL A 15 20.93 -4.78 10.86
C VAL A 15 19.42 -4.87 10.81
N GLN A 16 18.86 -5.38 9.70
CA GLN A 16 17.41 -5.58 9.57
C GLN A 16 16.88 -6.53 10.64
N ALA A 17 17.49 -7.70 10.83
CA ALA A 17 17.07 -8.67 11.84
C ALA A 17 17.12 -8.09 13.26
N ALA A 18 18.17 -7.32 13.60
CA ALA A 18 18.28 -6.67 14.90
C ALA A 18 17.18 -5.62 15.14
N ALA A 19 16.74 -4.90 14.11
CA ALA A 19 15.64 -3.94 14.20
C ALA A 19 14.28 -4.62 14.39
N TRP A 20 14.03 -5.74 13.69
CA TRP A 20 12.74 -6.43 13.76
C TRP A 20 12.60 -7.32 15.01
N ARG A 21 13.66 -7.98 15.47
CA ARG A 21 13.63 -8.94 16.59
C ARG A 21 12.93 -8.47 17.86
N PRO A 22 13.13 -7.24 18.36
CA PRO A 22 12.46 -6.79 19.57
C PRO A 22 10.98 -6.44 19.36
N MET A 23 10.51 -6.27 18.11
CA MET A 23 9.15 -5.86 17.83
C MET A 23 8.15 -7.00 18.07
N SER A 24 7.12 -6.69 18.85
CA SER A 24 5.90 -7.48 19.00
C SER A 24 5.14 -7.64 17.69
N GLY A 25 4.22 -8.60 17.64
CA GLY A 25 3.33 -8.77 16.48
C GLY A 25 2.51 -7.52 16.18
N ALA A 26 2.05 -6.80 17.21
CA ALA A 26 1.26 -5.58 17.05
C ALA A 26 2.06 -4.44 16.41
N GLU A 27 3.30 -4.22 16.84
CA GLU A 27 4.18 -3.19 16.24
C GLU A 27 4.47 -3.50 14.77
N ARG A 28 4.68 -4.78 14.44
CA ARG A 28 4.90 -5.21 13.06
C ARG A 28 3.66 -4.96 12.18
N VAL A 29 2.46 -5.22 12.71
CA VAL A 29 1.20 -4.91 12.01
C VAL A 29 1.03 -3.40 11.83
N ALA A 30 1.34 -2.59 12.86
CA ALA A 30 1.26 -1.14 12.75
C ALA A 30 2.18 -0.60 11.63
N ILE A 31 3.43 -1.08 11.57
CA ILE A 31 4.36 -0.75 10.49
C ILE A 31 3.81 -1.19 9.13
N ALA A 32 3.23 -2.40 9.04
CA ALA A 32 2.65 -2.87 7.78
C ALA A 32 1.47 -2.01 7.31
N CYS A 33 0.61 -1.54 8.23
CA CYS A 33 -0.45 -0.60 7.93
C CYS A 33 0.11 0.73 7.41
N GLU A 34 1.09 1.31 8.11
CA GLU A 34 1.72 2.57 7.70
C GLU A 34 2.39 2.47 6.32
N LEU A 35 3.13 1.38 6.08
CA LEU A 35 3.74 1.09 4.78
C LEU A 35 2.70 0.92 3.66
N SER A 36 1.48 0.50 3.99
CA SER A 36 0.39 0.37 3.03
C SER A 36 -0.34 1.70 2.78
N ASP A 37 -0.45 2.56 3.78
CA ASP A 37 -1.14 3.85 3.68
C ASP A 37 -0.30 4.89 2.93
N ASN A 38 1.02 4.89 3.12
CA ASN A 38 1.92 5.81 2.43
C ASN A 38 1.79 5.79 0.89
N PRO A 39 1.87 4.64 0.18
CA PRO A 39 1.71 4.62 -1.26
C PRO A 39 0.29 5.02 -1.71
N ARG A 40 -0.76 4.73 -0.91
CA ARG A 40 -2.12 5.17 -1.21
C ARG A 40 -2.26 6.68 -1.14
N ARG A 41 -1.64 7.32 -0.13
CA ARG A 41 -1.62 8.79 -0.02
C ARG A 41 -0.89 9.43 -1.20
N VAL A 42 0.29 8.93 -1.55
CA VAL A 42 1.05 9.41 -2.71
C VAL A 42 0.24 9.23 -4.00
N ALA A 43 -0.43 8.09 -4.17
CA ALA A 43 -1.29 7.85 -5.32
C ALA A 43 -2.44 8.86 -5.37
N ALA A 44 -3.14 9.11 -4.25
CA ALA A 44 -4.23 10.06 -4.15
C ALA A 44 -3.81 11.49 -4.51
N GLU A 45 -2.64 11.93 -4.04
CA GLU A 45 -2.07 13.24 -4.36
C GLU A 45 -1.79 13.40 -5.87
N GLY A 46 -1.45 12.32 -6.57
CA GLY A 46 -1.20 12.33 -8.02
C GLY A 46 -2.42 12.08 -8.92
N VAL A 47 -3.62 11.83 -8.37
CA VAL A 47 -4.84 11.67 -9.19
C VAL A 47 -5.30 13.02 -9.77
N PRO A 48 -5.41 14.12 -9.00
CA PRO A 48 -5.87 15.41 -9.53
C PRO A 48 -5.02 15.95 -10.69
N ASP A 49 -3.71 15.66 -10.69
CA ASP A 49 -2.80 16.06 -11.77
C ASP A 49 -3.15 15.38 -13.12
N ARG A 50 -3.73 14.17 -13.07
CA ARG A 50 -4.14 13.39 -14.25
C ARG A 50 -5.62 13.55 -14.58
N HIS A 51 -6.45 13.73 -13.56
CA HIS A 51 -7.91 13.79 -13.65
C HIS A 51 -8.43 14.97 -12.81
N PRO A 52 -8.23 16.22 -13.28
CA PRO A 52 -8.66 17.41 -12.54
C PRO A 52 -10.18 17.50 -12.37
N GLU A 53 -10.95 16.74 -13.16
CA GLU A 53 -12.41 16.63 -13.06
C GLU A 53 -12.89 15.71 -11.93
N HIS A 54 -12.00 14.91 -11.32
CA HIS A 54 -12.39 14.00 -10.26
C HIS A 54 -12.78 14.74 -8.98
N THR A 55 -13.91 14.34 -8.39
CA THR A 55 -14.25 14.69 -7.02
C THR A 55 -13.33 13.97 -6.03
N GLU A 56 -13.31 14.42 -4.77
CA GLU A 56 -12.54 13.74 -3.71
C GLU A 56 -12.91 12.25 -3.58
N GLU A 57 -14.21 11.91 -3.71
CA GLU A 57 -14.68 10.53 -3.70
C GLU A 57 -14.14 9.73 -4.89
N GLN A 58 -14.12 10.33 -6.08
CA GLN A 58 -13.55 9.70 -7.27
C GLN A 58 -12.03 9.51 -7.17
N VAL A 59 -11.31 10.44 -6.52
CA VAL A 59 -9.89 10.27 -6.19
C VAL A 59 -9.67 9.04 -5.31
N GLN A 60 -10.47 8.86 -4.26
CA GLN A 60 -10.37 7.69 -3.38
C GLN A 60 -10.64 6.39 -4.15
N LEU A 61 -11.70 6.35 -4.94
CA LEU A 61 -12.05 5.17 -5.75
C LEU A 61 -10.96 4.84 -6.78
N ALA A 62 -10.34 5.85 -7.38
CA ALA A 62 -9.25 5.68 -8.34
C ALA A 62 -7.99 5.06 -7.69
N VAL A 63 -7.78 5.27 -6.38
CA VAL A 63 -6.71 4.61 -5.62
C VAL A 63 -7.13 3.20 -5.15
N ILE A 64 -8.38 3.02 -4.73
CA ILE A 64 -8.89 1.75 -4.21
C ILE A 64 -8.95 0.69 -5.33
N ARG A 65 -9.45 1.04 -6.52
CA ARG A 65 -9.61 0.13 -7.66
C ARG A 65 -8.35 -0.68 -8.00
N PRO A 66 -7.16 -0.07 -8.22
CA PRO A 66 -5.94 -0.84 -8.45
C PRO A 66 -5.41 -1.55 -7.20
N THR A 67 -5.75 -1.09 -5.99
CA THR A 67 -5.28 -1.70 -4.73
C THR A 67 -5.92 -3.06 -4.46
N ILE A 68 -7.23 -3.17 -4.65
CA ILE A 68 -7.98 -4.43 -4.41
C ILE A 68 -8.20 -5.24 -5.69
N GLY A 69 -7.97 -4.62 -6.86
CA GLY A 69 -8.18 -5.23 -8.17
C GLY A 69 -9.63 -5.13 -8.65
N GLU A 70 -9.80 -5.27 -9.97
CA GLU A 70 -11.06 -5.01 -10.66
C GLU A 70 -12.24 -5.84 -10.15
N GLU A 71 -12.02 -7.14 -9.92
CA GLU A 71 -13.07 -8.06 -9.47
C GLU A 71 -13.64 -7.66 -8.10
N LEU A 72 -12.75 -7.44 -7.12
CA LEU A 72 -13.16 -7.03 -5.77
C LEU A 72 -13.73 -5.62 -5.77
N PHE A 73 -13.22 -4.73 -6.63
CA PHE A 73 -13.76 -3.38 -6.76
C PHE A 73 -15.21 -3.40 -7.24
N ARG A 74 -15.54 -4.18 -8.28
CA ARG A 74 -16.93 -4.29 -8.76
C ARG A 74 -17.87 -4.91 -7.73
N GLN A 75 -17.39 -5.84 -6.90
CA GLN A 75 -18.19 -6.42 -5.83
C GLN A 75 -18.44 -5.43 -4.69
N ALA A 76 -17.44 -4.62 -4.32
CA ALA A 76 -17.53 -3.66 -3.21
C ALA A 76 -18.18 -2.33 -3.62
N TYR A 77 -18.03 -1.91 -4.88
CA TYR A 77 -18.49 -0.63 -5.43
C TYR A 77 -19.26 -0.81 -6.76
N PRO A 78 -20.38 -1.54 -6.76
CA PRO A 78 -21.04 -2.00 -8.00
C PRO A 78 -21.60 -0.88 -8.90
N ASN A 79 -21.81 0.32 -8.37
CA ASN A 79 -22.37 1.47 -9.11
C ASN A 79 -21.38 2.61 -9.31
N CYS A 80 -20.09 2.37 -9.00
CA CYS A 80 -19.05 3.37 -9.14
C CYS A 80 -18.17 3.01 -10.34
N ASP A 81 -18.03 3.93 -11.29
CA ASP A 81 -16.99 3.86 -12.31
C ASP A 81 -16.17 5.14 -12.26
N VAL A 82 -14.87 4.95 -12.06
CA VAL A 82 -13.85 6.00 -12.14
C VAL A 82 -12.97 5.58 -13.31
N GLY A 83 -12.98 6.38 -14.37
CA GLY A 83 -12.18 6.15 -15.57
C GLY A 83 -10.73 5.87 -15.18
N SER A 84 -10.10 4.92 -15.87
CA SER A 84 -8.70 4.52 -15.60
C SER A 84 -7.71 5.64 -15.87
#